data_AF-A0A7W1W9K7-F1
#
_entry.id   AF-A0A7W1W9K7-F1
#
_cell.length_a   1.000
_cell.length_b   1.000
_cell.length_c   1.000
_cell.angle_alpha   90.00
_cell.angle_beta   90.00
_cell.angle_gamma   90.00
#
_symmetry.space_group_name_H-M   'P 1'
#
loop_
_entity.id
_entity.type
_entity.pdbx_description
1 polymer ?
#
loop_
_entity_poly.entity_id
_entity_poly.type
_entity_poly.pdbx_seq_one_letter_code
_entity_poly.pdbx_strand_id
1 'polypeptide(L)' 'SFDRAEKFLSYQTLESLDEYVLISQDKALVEQYIKREDGNWIYKATIGLESTLDFSSVKATLSLQDIYDLVEFEEEIL' A
#
# COMPACT_ATOMS: atom_id res chain seq x y z
N SER A 1 1.86 -14.91 -5.99
CA SER A 1 1.35 -14.34 -7.25
C SER A 1 -0.18 -14.48 -7.36
N PHE A 2 -0.77 -15.66 -7.13
CA PHE A 2 -2.23 -15.87 -7.23
C PHE A 2 -3.05 -15.27 -6.06
N ASP A 3 -2.62 -15.48 -4.81
CA ASP A 3 -3.36 -15.05 -3.61
C ASP A 3 -3.62 -13.53 -3.54
N ARG A 4 -2.67 -12.72 -4.01
CA ARG A 4 -2.79 -11.25 -4.02
C ARG A 4 -3.93 -10.77 -4.91
N ALA A 5 -4.07 -11.36 -6.09
CA ALA A 5 -5.11 -10.98 -7.05
C ALA A 5 -6.49 -11.45 -6.58
N GLU A 6 -6.60 -12.67 -6.05
CA GLU A 6 -7.86 -13.20 -5.53
C GLU A 6 -8.35 -12.47 -4.28
N LYS A 7 -7.45 -12.17 -3.34
CA LYS A 7 -7.77 -11.36 -2.16
C LYS A 7 -8.20 -9.95 -2.54
N PHE A 8 -7.50 -9.31 -3.47
CA PHE A 8 -7.87 -7.98 -3.94
C PHE A 8 -9.28 -7.99 -4.55
N LEU A 9 -9.57 -8.90 -5.50
CA LEU A 9 -10.89 -9.04 -6.10
C LEU A 9 -11.98 -9.30 -5.05
N SER A 10 -11.70 -10.13 -4.05
CA SER A 10 -12.63 -10.44 -2.97
C SER A 10 -12.92 -9.21 -2.10
N TYR A 11 -11.88 -8.47 -1.70
CA TYR A 11 -12.03 -7.28 -0.85
C TYR A 11 -12.71 -6.11 -1.57
N GLN A 12 -12.56 -5.99 -2.89
CA GLN A 12 -13.28 -4.98 -3.69
C GLN A 12 -14.81 -5.10 -3.60
N THR A 13 -15.33 -6.27 -3.19
CA THR A 13 -16.77 -6.47 -2.98
C THR A 13 -17.31 -5.80 -1.71
N LEU A 14 -16.43 -5.40 -0.78
CA LEU A 14 -16.83 -4.74 0.45
C LEU A 14 -17.17 -3.27 0.15
N GLU A 15 -18.42 -2.89 0.39
CA GLU A 15 -18.89 -1.53 0.15
C GLU A 15 -18.15 -0.50 1.00
N SER A 16 -17.84 -0.85 2.25
CA SER A 16 -17.15 0.00 3.22
C SER A 16 -15.63 0.10 3.02
N LEU A 17 -15.07 -0.61 2.05
CA LEU A 17 -13.63 -0.56 1.78
C LEU A 17 -13.31 0.62 0.87
N ASP A 18 -12.65 1.63 1.44
CA ASP A 18 -12.23 2.83 0.70
C ASP A 18 -10.80 2.73 0.17
N GLU A 19 -9.91 2.05 0.89
CA GLU A 19 -8.49 1.93 0.54
C GLU A 19 -7.94 0.54 0.87
N TYR A 20 -7.19 -0.04 -0.07
CA TYR A 20 -6.51 -1.33 0.08
C TYR A 20 -5.02 -1.15 -0.15
N VAL A 21 -4.20 -1.59 0.78
CA VAL A 21 -2.75 -1.37 0.75
C VAL A 21 -1.99 -2.69 0.80
N LEU A 22 -0.95 -2.80 -0.02
CA LEU A 22 0.01 -3.90 -0.03
C LEU A 22 1.39 -3.36 0.34
N ILE A 23 2.03 -4.00 1.31
CA ILE A 23 3.36 -3.64 1.80
C ILE A 23 4.33 -4.73 1.32
N SER A 24 5.37 -4.33 0.60
CA SER A 24 6.41 -5.26 0.14
C SER A 24 7.33 -5.62 1.31
N GLN A 25 7.75 -6.88 1.41
CA GLN A 25 8.65 -7.30 2.50
C GLN A 25 10.13 -7.19 2.14
N ASP A 26 10.44 -7.16 0.84
CA ASP A 26 11.78 -7.22 0.25
C ASP A 26 12.36 -5.84 -0.10
N LYS A 27 11.52 -4.80 -0.12
CA LYS A 27 11.91 -3.42 -0.44
C LYS A 27 10.95 -2.44 0.20
N ALA A 28 11.40 -1.21 0.42
CA ALA A 28 10.55 -0.12 0.89
C ALA A 28 9.57 0.33 -0.21
N LEU A 29 8.54 -0.48 -0.48
CA LEU A 29 7.48 -0.21 -1.44
C LEU A 29 6.13 -0.46 -0.78
N VAL A 30 5.23 0.50 -0.93
CA VAL A 30 3.83 0.34 -0.56
C VAL A 30 2.96 0.67 -1.76
N GLU A 31 2.11 -0.29 -2.16
CA GLU A 31 1.12 -0.14 -3.22
C GLU A 31 -0.25 0.17 -2.59
N GLN A 32 -0.89 1.26 -3.01
CA GLN A 32 -2.18 1.70 -2.50
C GLN A 32 -3.21 1.71 -3.64
N TYR A 33 -4.36 1.09 -3.38
CA TYR A 33 -5.53 1.09 -4.23
C TYR A 33 -6.63 1.89 -3.53
N ILE A 34 -7.04 3.03 -4.12
CA ILE A 34 -8.03 3.94 -3.54
C ILE A 34 -9.32 3.84 -4.37
N LYS A 35 -10.43 3.48 -3.72
CA LYS A 35 -11.75 3.47 -4.34
C LYS A 35 -12.25 4.91 -4.52
N ARG A 36 -12.76 5.21 -5.71
CA ARG A 36 -13.43 6.47 -6.03
C ARG A 36 -14.94 6.33 -5.91
N GLU A 37 -15.63 7.46 -5.81
CA GLU A 37 -17.09 7.53 -5.79
C GLU A 37 -17.75 6.92 -7.05
N ASP A 38 -17.04 6.91 -8.18
CA ASP A 38 -17.49 6.30 -9.44
C ASP A 38 -17.28 4.76 -9.49
N GLY A 39 -16.77 4.17 -8.40
CA GLY A 39 -16.49 2.74 -8.30
C GLY A 39 -15.14 2.30 -8.88
N ASN A 40 -14.39 3.21 -9.52
CA ASN A 40 -13.06 2.91 -10.04
C ASN A 40 -12.00 2.91 -8.93
N TRP A 41 -10.89 2.22 -9.18
CA TRP A 41 -9.75 2.17 -8.26
C TRP A 41 -8.54 2.91 -8.84
N ILE A 42 -7.94 3.81 -8.06
CA ILE A 42 -6.66 4.44 -8.38
C ILE A 42 -5.54 3.60 -7.79
N TYR A 43 -4.54 3.27 -8.58
CA TYR A 43 -3.29 2.73 -8.09
C TYR A 43 -2.26 3.84 -7.82
N LYS A 44 -1.59 3.76 -6.68
CA LYS A 44 -0.41 4.56 -6.33
C LYS A 44 0.69 3.66 -5.76
N ALA A 45 1.93 4.00 -6.05
CA ALA A 45 3.10 3.34 -5.48
C ALA A 45 3.97 4.37 -4.77
N THR A 46 4.27 4.11 -3.50
CA THR A 46 5.17 4.91 -2.68
C THR A 46 6.44 4.11 -2.43
N ILE A 47 7.59 4.66 -2.80
CA ILE A 47 8.88 3.94 -2.80
C ILE A 47 9.91 4.72 -2.00
N GLY A 48 10.70 4.01 -1.19
CA GLY A 48 11.81 4.55 -0.40
C GLY A 48 11.39 4.97 1.01
N LEU A 49 12.29 4.79 1.97
CA LEU A 49 12.04 5.06 3.40
C LEU A 49 11.71 6.53 3.70
N GLU A 50 12.25 7.45 2.91
CA GLU A 50 12.02 8.90 3.05
C GLU A 50 10.65 9.35 2.53
N SER A 51 9.87 8.45 1.94
CA SER A 51 8.57 8.77 1.36
C SER A 51 7.43 8.64 2.39
N THR A 52 6.33 9.31 2.11
CA THR A 52 5.10 9.26 2.93
C THR A 52 3.92 8.70 2.15
N LEU A 53 3.02 8.03 2.88
CA LEU A 53 1.77 7.49 2.38
C LEU A 53 0.61 8.20 3.07
N ASP A 54 -0.31 8.74 2.27
CA ASP A 54 -1.52 9.42 2.75
C ASP A 54 -2.76 8.53 2.62
N PHE A 55 -3.50 8.41 3.71
CA PHE A 55 -4.79 7.73 3.78
C PHE A 55 -5.91 8.76 3.94
N SER A 56 -6.75 8.90 2.91
CA SER A 56 -7.85 9.86 2.91
C SER A 56 -9.03 9.38 3.76
N SER A 57 -9.29 8.07 3.76
CA SER A 57 -10.37 7.38 4.47
C SER A 57 -10.27 7.54 5.99
N VAL A 58 -9.05 7.49 6.54
CA VAL A 58 -8.79 7.62 7.98
C VAL A 58 -8.11 8.93 8.37
N LYS A 59 -7.86 9.83 7.41
CA LYS A 59 -7.21 11.14 7.61
C LYS A 59 -5.86 11.02 8.33
N ALA A 60 -5.03 10.09 7.85
CA ALA A 60 -3.72 9.81 8.44
C ALA A 60 -2.64 9.85 7.36
N THR A 61 -1.43 10.24 7.78
CA THR A 61 -0.22 10.18 6.97
C THR A 61 0.78 9.34 7.73
N LEU A 62 1.41 8.38 7.06
CA LEU A 62 2.46 7.53 7.62
C LEU A 62 3.74 7.68 6.79
N SER A 63 4.89 7.77 7.45
CA SER A 63 6.16 7.63 6.75
C SER A 63 6.42 6.16 6.45
N LEU A 64 7.13 5.86 5.36
CA LEU A 64 7.57 4.49 5.10
C LEU A 64 8.60 4.05 6.16
N GLN A 65 9.37 4.98 6.73
CA GLN A 65 10.24 4.69 7.87
C GLN A 65 9.47 4.11 9.07
N ASP A 66 8.31 4.65 9.43
CA ASP A 66 7.47 4.09 10.49
C ASP A 66 6.89 2.71 10.13
N ILE A 67 6.51 2.52 8.86
CA ILE A 67 6.00 1.23 8.36
C ILE A 67 7.07 0.13 8.46
N TYR A 68 8.33 0.50 8.26
CA TYR A 68 9.49 -0.40 8.20
C TYR A 68 10.43 -0.25 9.40
N ASP A 69 9.98 0.30 10.53
CA ASP A 69 10.82 0.66 11.71
C ASP A 69 11.69 -0.51 12.23
N LEU A 70 11.24 -1.75 12.02
CA LEU A 70 11.95 -2.97 12.44
C LEU A 70 12.39 -3.86 11.28
N VAL A 71 12.52 -3.29 10.08
CA VAL A 71 12.94 -3.98 8.87
C VAL A 71 14.29 -3.45 8.42
N GLU A 72 15.28 -4.33 8.40
CA GLU A 72 16.58 -4.07 7.78
C GLU A 72 16.53 -4.55 6.33
N PHE A 73 16.70 -3.63 5.39
CA PHE A 73 16.86 -3.98 3.97
C PHE A 73 18.32 -4.26 3.69
N GLU A 74 18.61 -5.40 3.05
CA GLU A 74 19.96 -5.66 2.53
C GLU A 74 20.29 -4.60 1.49
N GLU A 75 21.42 -3.89 1.66
CA GLU A 75 21.93 -3.03 0.60
C GLU A 75 22.28 -3.90 -0.61
N GLU A 76 21.58 -3.68 -1.73
CA GLU A 76 21.91 -4.33 -2.99
C GLU A 76 23.29 -3.82 -3.42
N ILE A 77 24.34 -4.61 -3.16
CA ILE A 77 25.70 -4.31 -3.62
C ILE A 77 25.69 -4.41 -5.16
N LEU A 78 25.67 -3.26 -5.83
CA LEU A 78 25.79 -3.13 -7.28
C LEU A 78 27.14 -3.63 -7.82
#